data_AF-A0A2Y9RYI7-F1
#
_entry.id   AF-A0A2Y9RYI7-F1
#
_cell.length_a   1.000
_cell.length_b   1.000
_cell.length_c   1.000
_cell.angle_alpha   90.00
_cell.angle_beta   90.00
_cell.angle_gamma   90.00
#
_symmetry.space_group_name_H-M   'P 1'
#
loop_
_entity.id
_entity.type
_entity.pdbx_description
1 polymer ?
#
loop_
_entity_poly.entity_id
_entity_poly.type
_entity_poly.pdbx_seq_one_letter_code
_entity_poly.pdbx_strand_id
1 'polypeptide(L)'
;MRHKVGQSPSQRGGRGRDHILLRPCPVADYPGQSPRAARESMGTTWASPGWARLALCLAGFGLSLYALHVKAAHARDKDYRALCDVGTAISCSRVFSSRWGRGFGLVEHVLGPDSVLNQSNSIFGCIFYTLQLFLGEWPSRPRPFPAGPALHDSPCLTLLCLAGCLRGRWTSILLVLSSLLSLAGSVYLAWILFFVLYDFCIVCITTYAINVGLTVLSFRGAQGPKGKAKGH
;
A
#
# COMPACT_ATOMS: atom_id res chain seq x y z
N MET A 1 8.97 71.33 -21.15
CA MET A 1 9.80 71.11 -22.36
C MET A 1 9.87 69.61 -22.61
N ARG A 2 9.12 69.11 -23.62
CA ARG A 2 9.61 68.35 -24.80
C ARG A 2 10.48 67.12 -24.44
N HIS A 3 10.15 65.85 -24.75
CA HIS A 3 9.78 65.26 -26.05
C HIS A 3 9.05 63.90 -25.92
N LYS A 4 8.22 63.59 -26.93
CA LYS A 4 7.53 62.32 -27.28
C LYS A 4 8.49 61.22 -27.77
N VAL A 5 7.97 59.98 -27.88
CA VAL A 5 8.09 58.93 -28.94
C VAL A 5 8.14 57.54 -28.25
N GLY A 6 7.41 56.47 -28.58
CA GLY A 6 6.42 56.16 -29.61
C GLY A 6 6.11 54.64 -29.60
N GLN A 7 4.86 54.29 -29.97
CA GLN A 7 4.40 53.07 -30.70
C GLN A 7 4.50 51.64 -30.11
N SER A 8 3.35 50.95 -30.05
CA SER A 8 3.19 49.47 -30.11
C SER A 8 3.43 48.93 -31.53
N PRO A 9 3.60 47.59 -31.73
CA PRO A 9 2.45 46.79 -32.17
C PRO A 9 2.38 45.31 -31.72
N SER A 10 1.14 44.84 -31.59
CA SER A 10 0.59 43.47 -31.73
C SER A 10 1.46 42.38 -32.37
N GLN A 11 1.51 41.18 -31.76
CA GLN A 11 1.50 39.89 -32.47
C GLN A 11 0.61 38.82 -31.79
N ARG A 12 -0.63 38.73 -32.29
CA ARG A 12 -1.39 37.55 -32.77
C ARG A 12 -0.93 36.12 -32.33
N GLY A 13 -1.82 35.44 -31.59
CA GLY A 13 -2.38 34.12 -31.90
C GLY A 13 -1.49 32.86 -31.92
N GLY A 14 -1.74 31.94 -30.97
CA GLY A 14 -1.29 30.56 -31.05
C GLY A 14 -2.16 29.61 -30.22
N ARG A 15 -3.05 28.87 -30.89
CA ARG A 15 -3.80 27.74 -30.34
C ARG A 15 -2.84 26.53 -30.25
N GLY A 16 -2.34 26.21 -29.06
CA GLY A 16 -1.50 25.04 -28.78
C GLY A 16 -2.15 24.15 -27.74
N ARG A 17 -2.44 22.89 -28.12
CA ARG A 17 -2.85 21.82 -27.21
C ARG A 17 -1.60 21.33 -26.53
N ASP A 18 -1.46 21.50 -25.21
CA ASP A 18 -0.33 20.90 -24.50
C ASP A 18 -0.74 20.32 -23.15
N HIS A 19 -0.64 18.99 -23.12
CA HIS A 19 -0.05 18.19 -22.05
C HIS A 19 -0.62 18.23 -20.63
N ILE A 20 -1.02 17.03 -20.20
CA ILE A 20 -1.09 16.54 -18.82
C ILE A 20 -0.10 17.31 -17.94
N LEU A 21 -0.64 18.26 -17.16
CA LEU A 21 0.13 19.11 -16.26
C LEU A 21 0.71 18.24 -15.14
N LEU A 22 1.97 17.82 -15.32
CA LEU A 22 2.80 17.27 -14.26
C LEU A 22 2.93 18.35 -13.17
N ARG A 23 2.16 18.21 -12.08
CA ARG A 23 2.33 19.04 -10.89
C ARG A 23 3.78 18.95 -10.39
N PRO A 24 4.52 20.06 -10.30
CA PRO A 24 5.83 20.08 -9.65
C PRO A 24 5.70 19.74 -8.16
N CYS A 25 6.72 19.09 -7.60
CA CYS A 25 6.85 18.88 -6.16
C CYS A 25 6.91 20.23 -5.43
N PRO A 26 6.30 20.35 -4.22
CA PRO A 26 6.41 21.56 -3.43
C PRO A 26 7.86 21.79 -2.98
N VAL A 27 8.44 22.91 -3.42
CA VAL A 27 9.73 23.43 -2.94
C VAL A 27 9.49 24.02 -1.55
N ALA A 28 10.20 23.53 -0.53
CA ALA A 28 10.10 24.06 0.82
C ALA A 28 11.03 25.28 0.95
N ASP A 29 10.43 26.46 1.01
CA ASP A 29 11.07 27.68 1.48
C ASP A 29 10.96 27.71 3.01
N TYR A 30 12.08 27.73 3.72
CA TYR A 30 12.11 27.82 5.19
C TYR A 30 12.82 29.09 5.62
N PRO A 31 12.08 30.12 6.07
CA PRO A 31 12.62 31.11 6.98
C PRO A 31 12.14 30.80 8.41
N GLY A 32 13.10 30.47 9.28
CA GLY A 32 13.09 30.77 10.71
C GLY A 32 11.92 30.26 11.59
N GLN A 33 11.90 28.97 11.95
CA GLN A 33 11.10 28.51 13.08
C GLN A 33 11.96 28.12 14.29
N SER A 34 11.58 28.64 15.46
CA SER A 34 12.21 28.42 16.75
C SER A 34 12.16 26.93 17.17
N PRO A 35 13.22 26.37 17.77
CA PRO A 35 13.30 24.95 18.15
C PRO A 35 12.27 24.49 19.19
N ARG A 36 11.59 25.41 19.90
CA ARG A 36 10.65 25.06 20.98
C ARG A 36 9.26 24.69 20.46
N ALA A 37 8.78 25.32 19.39
CA ALA A 37 7.46 25.02 18.80
C ALA A 37 7.39 23.63 18.15
N ALA A 38 8.53 23.10 17.70
CA ALA A 38 8.63 21.74 17.16
C ALA A 38 8.53 20.63 18.23
N ARG A 39 8.73 20.97 19.52
CA ARG A 39 8.77 19.99 20.61
C ARG A 39 7.39 19.73 21.24
N GLU A 40 6.48 20.71 21.19
CA GLU A 40 5.13 20.58 21.78
C GLU A 40 4.14 19.82 20.88
N SER A 41 4.38 19.72 19.56
CA SER A 41 3.58 18.86 18.67
C SER A 41 3.96 17.37 18.73
N MET A 42 4.93 17.01 19.57
CA MET A 42 5.46 15.66 19.75
C MET A 42 4.75 14.88 20.88
N GLY A 43 3.76 15.49 21.53
CA GLY A 43 2.91 14.87 22.55
C GLY A 43 1.68 14.20 21.93
N THR A 44 1.75 12.88 21.74
CA THR A 44 0.60 11.94 21.75
C THR A 44 -0.70 12.39 21.05
N THR A 45 -0.90 12.02 19.78
CA THR A 45 -2.25 11.67 19.23
C THR A 45 -2.27 11.13 17.80
N TRP A 46 -1.12 10.86 17.18
CA TRP A 46 -1.09 10.18 15.89
C TRP A 46 0.05 9.19 15.92
N ALA A 47 -0.26 7.90 16.19
CA ALA A 47 0.68 6.83 15.90
C ALA A 47 1.18 7.06 14.47
N SER A 48 2.46 7.39 14.33
CA SER A 48 3.02 7.70 13.02
C SER A 48 2.66 6.54 12.08
N PRO A 49 2.15 6.82 10.87
CA PRO A 49 1.50 5.81 10.02
C PRO A 49 2.40 4.60 9.71
N GLY A 50 3.72 4.74 9.85
CA GLY A 50 4.68 3.64 9.77
C GLY A 50 4.47 2.57 10.84
N TRP A 51 4.41 2.91 12.13
CA TRP A 51 4.29 1.90 13.19
C TRP A 51 2.96 1.13 13.16
N ALA A 52 1.86 1.82 12.82
CA ALA A 52 0.56 1.16 12.65
C ALA A 52 0.60 0.17 11.47
N ARG A 53 1.22 0.57 10.35
CA ARG A 53 1.40 -0.29 9.19
C ARG A 53 2.32 -1.48 9.51
N LEU A 54 3.44 -1.22 10.17
CA LEU A 54 4.39 -2.23 10.63
C LEU A 54 3.69 -3.29 11.50
N ALA A 55 2.94 -2.86 12.51
CA ALA A 55 2.19 -3.75 13.39
C ALA A 55 1.19 -4.62 12.62
N LEU A 56 0.40 -4.01 11.71
CA LEU A 56 -0.56 -4.74 10.87
C LEU A 56 0.12 -5.74 9.93
N CYS A 57 1.23 -5.36 9.29
CA CYS A 57 2.00 -6.25 8.42
C CYS A 57 2.60 -7.42 9.19
N LEU A 58 3.20 -7.17 10.36
CA LEU A 58 3.78 -8.23 11.20
C LEU A 58 2.71 -9.18 11.72
N ALA A 59 1.57 -8.65 12.18
CA ALA A 59 0.43 -9.47 12.59
C ALA A 59 -0.10 -10.32 11.44
N GLY A 60 -0.31 -9.72 10.26
CA GLY A 60 -0.77 -10.43 9.07
C GLY A 60 0.21 -11.52 8.59
N PHE A 61 1.50 -11.22 8.61
CA PHE A 61 2.55 -12.18 8.26
C PHE A 61 2.60 -13.34 9.26
N GLY A 62 2.53 -13.05 10.56
CA GLY A 62 2.46 -14.07 11.61
C GLY A 62 1.25 -14.98 11.47
N LEU A 63 0.06 -14.42 11.21
CA LEU A 63 -1.15 -15.20 10.95
C LEU A 63 -1.04 -16.06 9.69
N SER A 64 -0.39 -15.54 8.64
CA SER A 64 -0.17 -16.29 7.39
C SER A 64 0.78 -17.47 7.60
N LEU A 65 1.87 -17.28 8.34
CA LEU A 65 2.78 -18.36 8.74
C LEU A 65 2.07 -19.39 9.61
N TYR A 66 1.26 -18.94 10.57
CA TYR A 66 0.47 -19.83 11.42
C TYR A 66 -0.51 -20.68 10.60
N ALA A 67 -1.24 -20.07 9.66
CA ALA A 67 -2.14 -20.79 8.76
C ALA A 67 -1.39 -21.81 7.89
N LEU A 68 -0.20 -21.47 7.40
CA LEU A 68 0.66 -22.39 6.64
C LEU A 68 1.13 -23.57 7.52
N HIS A 69 1.52 -23.28 8.76
CA HIS A 69 1.90 -24.31 9.74
C HIS A 69 0.75 -25.25 10.05
N VAL A 70 -0.44 -24.72 10.38
CA VAL A 70 -1.65 -25.51 10.65
C VAL A 70 -2.00 -26.38 9.46
N LYS A 71 -1.96 -25.83 8.24
CA LYS A 71 -2.22 -26.59 7.01
C LYS A 71 -1.23 -27.73 6.83
N ALA A 72 0.06 -27.50 7.09
CA ALA A 72 1.09 -28.52 7.00
C ALA A 72 0.95 -29.59 8.09
N ALA A 73 0.66 -29.18 9.33
CA ALA A 73 0.46 -30.09 10.46
C ALA A 73 -0.76 -30.99 10.23
N HIS A 74 -1.89 -30.43 9.85
CA HIS A 74 -3.12 -31.17 9.55
C HIS A 74 -3.00 -32.05 8.28
N ALA A 75 -2.12 -31.71 7.34
CA ALA A 75 -1.82 -32.58 6.21
C ALA A 75 -0.99 -33.80 6.60
N ARG A 76 -0.14 -33.67 7.62
CA ARG A 76 0.68 -34.78 8.16
C ARG A 76 -0.12 -35.68 9.08
N ASP A 77 -0.97 -35.11 9.92
CA ASP A 77 -1.80 -35.82 10.89
C ASP A 77 -3.23 -35.26 10.83
N LYS A 78 -4.18 -36.11 10.45
CA LYS A 78 -5.59 -35.71 10.31
C LYS A 78 -6.31 -35.55 11.66
N ASP A 79 -5.74 -36.07 12.74
CA ASP A 79 -6.28 -35.92 14.10
C ASP A 79 -5.71 -34.67 14.80
N TYR A 80 -4.79 -33.94 14.15
CA TYR A 80 -4.27 -32.67 14.65
C TYR A 80 -5.38 -31.63 14.77
N ARG A 81 -5.51 -31.05 15.97
CA ARG A 81 -6.36 -29.87 16.21
C ARG A 81 -5.55 -28.61 16.39
N ALA A 82 -5.88 -27.58 15.61
CA ALA A 82 -5.25 -26.28 15.74
C ALA A 82 -5.80 -25.52 16.94
N LEU A 83 -5.01 -24.58 17.48
CA LEU A 83 -5.44 -23.68 18.55
C LEU A 83 -6.67 -22.84 18.17
N CYS A 84 -6.85 -22.56 16.88
CA CYS A 84 -7.97 -21.79 16.37
C CYS A 84 -9.20 -22.65 15.96
N ASP A 85 -9.15 -23.97 16.18
CA ASP A 85 -10.31 -24.86 16.06
C ASP A 85 -11.12 -24.86 17.38
N VAL A 86 -12.09 -23.95 17.51
CA VAL A 86 -12.91 -23.77 18.73
C VAL A 86 -14.30 -24.39 18.54
N GLY A 87 -14.38 -25.71 18.71
CA GLY A 87 -15.64 -26.45 18.58
C GLY A 87 -15.93 -26.91 17.15
N THR A 88 -17.18 -27.24 16.86
CA THR A 88 -17.58 -27.88 15.59
C THR A 88 -17.85 -26.88 14.46
N ALA A 89 -18.26 -25.65 14.79
CA ALA A 89 -18.61 -24.58 13.85
C ALA A 89 -17.50 -23.54 13.61
N ILE A 90 -16.38 -23.64 14.33
CA ILE A 90 -15.22 -22.74 14.21
C ILE A 90 -14.00 -23.62 13.97
N SER A 91 -13.70 -23.93 12.71
CA SER A 91 -12.48 -24.68 12.36
C SER A 91 -11.68 -24.02 11.24
N CYS A 92 -10.50 -23.49 11.58
CA CYS A 92 -9.56 -23.00 10.57
C CYS A 92 -8.93 -24.15 9.78
N SER A 93 -8.70 -25.29 10.43
CA SER A 93 -8.05 -26.45 9.80
C SER A 93 -8.87 -26.94 8.62
N ARG A 94 -10.19 -27.07 8.79
CA ARG A 94 -11.13 -27.46 7.73
C ARG A 94 -11.14 -26.44 6.58
N VAL A 95 -11.13 -25.15 6.91
CA VAL A 95 -11.11 -24.06 5.94
C VAL A 95 -9.83 -24.08 5.10
N PHE A 96 -8.66 -24.26 5.73
CA PHE A 96 -7.37 -24.29 5.02
C PHE A 96 -7.12 -25.59 4.24
N SER A 97 -7.70 -26.72 4.68
CA SER A 97 -7.64 -27.99 3.96
C SER A 97 -8.64 -28.07 2.80
N SER A 98 -9.64 -27.19 2.77
CA SER A 98 -10.63 -27.15 1.68
C SER A 98 -10.00 -26.80 0.32
N ARG A 99 -10.71 -27.10 -0.77
CA ARG A 99 -10.27 -26.73 -2.13
C ARG A 99 -10.01 -25.24 -2.30
N TRP A 100 -10.78 -24.39 -1.60
CA TRP A 100 -10.63 -22.95 -1.66
C TRP A 100 -9.39 -22.44 -0.92
N GLY A 101 -8.79 -23.25 -0.03
CA GLY A 101 -7.54 -22.96 0.66
C GLY A 101 -6.29 -23.08 -0.22
N ARG A 102 -6.44 -23.46 -1.49
CA ARG A 102 -5.37 -23.53 -2.50
C ARG A 102 -5.81 -22.76 -3.75
N GLY A 103 -5.00 -21.81 -4.21
CA GLY A 103 -5.23 -21.06 -5.44
C GLY A 103 -6.58 -20.36 -5.50
N PHE A 104 -7.15 -19.98 -4.35
CA PHE A 104 -8.52 -19.45 -4.22
C PHE A 104 -9.63 -20.39 -4.77
N GLY A 105 -9.33 -21.65 -5.09
CA GLY A 105 -10.25 -22.56 -5.77
C GLY A 105 -10.58 -22.17 -7.23
N LEU A 106 -9.85 -21.20 -7.79
CA LEU A 106 -10.05 -20.70 -9.17
C LEU A 106 -8.83 -20.99 -10.05
N VAL A 107 -7.63 -20.89 -9.49
CA VAL A 107 -6.37 -21.05 -10.22
C VAL A 107 -6.26 -22.44 -10.85
N GLU A 108 -6.73 -23.47 -10.16
CA GLU A 108 -6.73 -24.85 -10.67
C GLU A 108 -7.52 -24.99 -11.98
N HIS A 109 -8.64 -24.28 -12.14
CA HIS A 109 -9.49 -24.40 -13.34
C HIS A 109 -8.96 -23.58 -14.52
N VAL A 110 -8.20 -22.51 -14.26
CA VAL A 110 -7.69 -21.61 -15.31
C VAL A 110 -6.28 -21.99 -15.76
N LEU A 111 -5.41 -22.33 -14.82
CA LEU A 111 -3.98 -22.56 -15.06
C LEU A 111 -3.55 -24.02 -14.89
N GLY A 112 -4.49 -24.89 -14.49
CA GLY A 112 -4.24 -26.31 -14.24
C GLY A 112 -3.72 -26.61 -12.83
N PRO A 113 -3.82 -27.87 -12.39
CA PRO A 113 -3.44 -28.29 -11.05
C PRO A 113 -1.94 -28.20 -10.77
N ASP A 114 -1.10 -28.39 -11.79
CA ASP A 114 0.37 -28.40 -11.68
C ASP A 114 1.00 -27.00 -11.78
N SER A 115 0.17 -25.95 -11.89
CA SER A 115 0.68 -24.59 -11.99
C SER A 115 1.36 -24.15 -10.69
N VAL A 116 2.47 -23.44 -10.83
CA VAL A 116 3.19 -22.79 -9.71
C VAL A 116 2.30 -21.79 -8.97
N LEU A 117 1.21 -21.31 -9.59
CA LEU A 117 0.24 -20.42 -8.95
C LEU A 117 -0.82 -21.17 -8.13
N ASN A 118 -0.90 -22.50 -8.21
CA ASN A 118 -1.83 -23.31 -7.42
C ASN A 118 -1.29 -23.57 -6.00
N GLN A 119 -0.88 -22.51 -5.31
CA GLN A 119 -0.29 -22.56 -3.98
C GLN A 119 -1.33 -22.29 -2.88
N SER A 120 -0.99 -22.56 -1.62
CA SER A 120 -1.90 -22.25 -0.51
C SER A 120 -2.18 -20.75 -0.42
N ASN A 121 -3.41 -20.38 -0.02
CA ASN A 121 -3.78 -18.97 0.09
C ASN A 121 -2.88 -18.19 1.06
N SER A 122 -2.42 -18.85 2.11
CA SER A 122 -1.53 -18.27 3.11
C SER A 122 -0.15 -17.89 2.54
N ILE A 123 0.32 -18.55 1.47
CA ILE A 123 1.57 -18.15 0.77
C ILE A 123 1.38 -16.80 0.10
N PHE A 124 0.24 -16.57 -0.57
CA PHE A 124 -0.09 -15.25 -1.13
C PHE A 124 -0.18 -14.18 -0.02
N GLY A 125 -0.70 -14.54 1.15
CA GLY A 125 -0.69 -13.70 2.35
C GLY A 125 0.74 -13.33 2.79
N CYS A 126 1.63 -14.31 2.94
CA CYS A 126 3.04 -14.06 3.28
C CYS A 126 3.71 -13.11 2.28
N ILE A 127 3.53 -13.34 0.98
CA ILE A 127 4.08 -12.47 -0.07
C ILE A 127 3.49 -11.06 0.03
N PHE A 128 2.16 -10.94 0.18
CA PHE A 128 1.48 -9.66 0.29
C PHE A 128 1.97 -8.85 1.48
N TYR A 129 1.98 -9.41 2.70
CA TYR A 129 2.42 -8.68 3.90
C TYR A 129 3.90 -8.32 3.84
N THR A 130 4.73 -9.18 3.25
CA THR A 130 6.15 -8.90 3.03
C THR A 130 6.33 -7.73 2.05
N LEU A 131 5.63 -7.74 0.91
CA LEU A 131 5.64 -6.63 -0.04
C LEU A 131 5.12 -5.33 0.59
N GLN A 132 4.05 -5.39 1.37
CA GLN A 132 3.47 -4.24 2.05
C GLN A 132 4.40 -3.64 3.10
N LEU A 133 5.20 -4.48 3.76
CA LEU A 133 6.25 -4.08 4.70
C LEU A 133 7.40 -3.38 3.95
N PHE A 134 7.95 -4.02 2.91
CA PHE A 134 9.04 -3.45 2.12
C PHE A 134 8.67 -2.14 1.43
N LEU A 135 7.47 -2.06 0.84
CA LEU A 135 6.98 -0.86 0.16
C LEU A 135 6.51 0.22 1.13
N GLY A 136 6.12 -0.16 2.35
CA GLY A 136 5.61 0.73 3.40
C GLY A 136 6.69 1.46 4.19
N GLU A 137 7.77 0.74 4.51
CA GLU A 137 8.93 1.27 5.21
C GLU A 137 9.94 1.93 4.26
N TRP A 138 9.77 1.76 2.95
CA TRP A 138 10.63 2.44 1.98
C TRP A 138 10.44 3.95 2.11
N PRO A 139 11.48 4.73 2.45
CA PRO A 139 11.38 6.17 2.59
C PRO A 139 11.12 6.80 1.22
N SER A 140 9.86 6.89 0.81
CA SER A 140 9.46 7.59 -0.43
C SER A 140 9.56 9.11 -0.30
N ARG A 141 10.14 9.62 0.79
CA ARG A 141 10.56 11.01 0.88
C ARG A 141 12.01 11.08 0.39
N PRO A 142 12.26 11.44 -0.89
CA PRO A 142 13.56 12.01 -1.21
C PRO A 142 13.79 13.14 -0.21
N ARG A 143 14.93 13.12 0.49
CA ARG A 143 15.35 14.28 1.27
C ARG A 143 15.30 15.49 0.31
N PRO A 144 14.77 16.65 0.73
CA PRO A 144 14.89 17.85 -0.08
C PRO A 144 16.37 18.00 -0.43
N PHE A 145 16.71 17.86 -1.71
CA PHE A 145 18.07 18.12 -2.16
C PHE A 145 18.31 19.61 -1.90
N PRO A 146 19.43 20.00 -1.28
CA PRO A 146 19.76 21.42 -1.16
C PRO A 146 19.84 21.99 -2.58
N ALA A 147 19.01 23.00 -2.86
CA ALA A 147 19.06 23.77 -4.10
C ALA A 147 20.35 24.61 -4.10
N GLY A 148 21.47 23.97 -4.46
CA GLY A 148 22.72 24.65 -4.77
C GLY A 148 22.75 25.04 -6.25
N PRO A 149 23.15 26.27 -6.61
CA PRO A 149 23.11 26.78 -7.99
C PRO A 149 24.17 26.20 -8.95
N ALA A 150 24.73 25.02 -8.68
CA ALA A 150 25.90 24.49 -9.42
C ALA A 150 25.73 23.02 -9.84
N LEU A 151 24.65 22.71 -10.57
CA LEU A 151 24.34 21.30 -10.91
C LEU A 151 23.57 21.15 -12.22
N HIS A 152 23.91 21.94 -13.24
CA HIS A 152 23.19 21.95 -14.52
C HIS A 152 23.78 20.97 -15.57
N ASP A 153 24.99 20.42 -15.37
CA ASP A 153 25.69 19.69 -16.45
C ASP A 153 25.96 18.19 -16.21
N SER A 154 25.35 17.58 -15.19
CA SER A 154 25.48 16.12 -14.96
C SER A 154 24.23 15.35 -15.37
N PRO A 155 24.18 14.72 -16.57
CA PRO A 155 23.04 13.92 -17.02
C PRO A 155 22.72 12.76 -16.07
N CYS A 156 23.73 12.27 -15.35
CA CYS A 156 23.59 11.23 -14.32
C CYS A 156 22.66 11.65 -13.17
N LEU A 157 22.67 12.93 -12.77
CA LEU A 157 21.89 13.37 -11.62
C LEU A 157 20.41 13.58 -11.98
N THR A 158 20.13 14.11 -13.17
CA THR A 158 18.77 14.21 -13.72
C THR A 158 18.16 12.83 -13.89
N LEU A 159 18.93 11.85 -14.38
CA LEU A 159 18.49 10.46 -14.50
C LEU A 159 18.20 9.83 -13.13
N LEU A 160 19.02 10.10 -12.11
CA LEU A 160 18.82 9.60 -10.75
C LEU A 160 17.57 10.21 -10.10
N CYS A 161 17.32 11.50 -10.31
CA CYS A 161 16.12 12.20 -9.85
C CYS A 161 14.85 11.71 -10.55
N LEU A 162 14.89 11.48 -11.87
CA LEU A 162 13.78 10.90 -12.64
C LEU A 162 13.52 9.46 -12.20
N ALA A 163 14.56 8.63 -12.05
CA ALA A 163 14.44 7.27 -11.54
C ALA A 163 13.86 7.26 -10.12
N GLY A 164 14.25 8.21 -9.26
CA GLY A 164 13.72 8.38 -7.90
C GLY A 164 12.25 8.81 -7.88
N CYS A 165 11.86 9.81 -8.67
CA CYS A 165 10.47 10.26 -8.80
C CYS A 165 9.57 9.19 -9.42
N LEU A 166 10.08 8.49 -10.44
CA LEU A 166 9.41 7.37 -11.08
C LEU A 166 9.19 6.25 -10.04
N ARG A 167 10.25 5.85 -9.31
CA ARG A 167 10.19 4.85 -8.23
C ARG A 167 9.25 5.23 -7.09
N GLY A 168 9.16 6.50 -6.70
CA GLY A 168 8.19 7.00 -5.72
C GLY A 168 6.73 6.93 -6.19
N ARG A 169 6.47 7.20 -7.47
CA ARG A 169 5.13 7.07 -8.07
C ARG A 169 4.71 5.59 -8.17
N TRP A 170 5.62 4.74 -8.65
CA TRP A 170 5.35 3.30 -8.77
C TRP A 170 5.12 2.64 -7.42
N THR A 171 5.91 2.97 -6.39
CA THR A 171 5.70 2.41 -5.04
C THR A 171 4.29 2.73 -4.51
N SER A 172 3.83 3.97 -4.63
CA SER A 172 2.48 4.37 -4.22
C SER A 172 1.38 3.64 -5.02
N ILE A 173 1.56 3.50 -6.34
CA ILE A 173 0.62 2.78 -7.21
C ILE A 173 0.58 1.30 -6.84
N LEU A 174 1.74 0.64 -6.76
CA LEU A 174 1.85 -0.78 -6.42
C LEU A 174 1.23 -1.09 -5.05
N LEU A 175 1.42 -0.19 -4.09
CA LEU A 175 0.90 -0.32 -2.73
C LEU A 175 -0.62 -0.20 -2.66
N VAL A 176 -1.23 0.69 -3.45
CA VAL A 176 -2.69 0.78 -3.58
C VAL A 176 -3.26 -0.42 -4.35
N LEU A 177 -2.67 -0.78 -5.49
CA LEU A 177 -3.14 -1.90 -6.32
C LEU A 177 -3.09 -3.24 -5.58
N SER A 178 -1.98 -3.53 -4.90
CA SER A 178 -1.87 -4.74 -4.08
C SER A 178 -2.88 -4.77 -2.94
N SER A 179 -3.14 -3.62 -2.29
CA SER A 179 -4.16 -3.53 -1.23
C SER A 179 -5.57 -3.77 -1.77
N LEU A 180 -5.90 -3.21 -2.95
CA LEU A 180 -7.17 -3.43 -3.63
C LEU A 180 -7.38 -4.89 -4.03
N LEU A 181 -6.34 -5.53 -4.59
CA LEU A 181 -6.39 -6.94 -4.96
C LEU A 181 -6.60 -7.83 -3.72
N SER A 182 -5.89 -7.53 -2.62
CA SER A 182 -6.05 -8.24 -1.34
C SER A 182 -7.46 -8.07 -0.75
N LEU A 183 -8.04 -6.87 -0.86
CA LEU A 183 -9.41 -6.60 -0.41
C LEU A 183 -10.44 -7.38 -1.24
N ALA A 184 -10.31 -7.37 -2.57
CA ALA A 184 -11.19 -8.13 -3.46
C ALA A 184 -11.13 -9.64 -3.16
N GLY A 185 -9.92 -10.19 -2.99
CA GLY A 185 -9.72 -11.58 -2.58
C GLY A 185 -10.30 -11.89 -1.20
N SER A 186 -10.21 -10.96 -0.25
CA SER A 186 -10.79 -11.12 1.10
C SER A 186 -12.31 -11.17 1.05
N VAL A 187 -12.97 -10.31 0.27
CA VAL A 187 -14.42 -10.32 0.08
C VAL A 187 -14.88 -11.63 -0.57
N TYR A 188 -14.16 -12.10 -1.59
CA TYR A 188 -14.43 -13.39 -2.23
C TYR A 188 -14.33 -14.56 -1.26
N LEU A 189 -13.24 -14.66 -0.49
CA LEU A 189 -13.07 -15.76 0.46
C LEU A 189 -14.06 -15.67 1.63
N ALA A 190 -14.43 -14.46 2.08
CA ALA A 190 -15.47 -14.26 3.09
C ALA A 190 -16.84 -14.75 2.60
N TRP A 191 -17.18 -14.48 1.33
CA TRP A 191 -18.39 -15.03 0.71
C TRP A 191 -18.40 -16.56 0.73
N ILE A 192 -17.29 -17.19 0.35
CA ILE A 192 -17.16 -18.65 0.38
C ILE A 192 -17.28 -19.21 1.81
N LEU A 193 -16.63 -18.57 2.79
CA LEU A 193 -16.72 -18.96 4.20
C LEU A 193 -18.17 -18.98 4.70
N PHE A 194 -18.95 -17.95 4.37
CA PHE A 194 -20.32 -17.81 4.87
C PHE A 194 -21.34 -18.63 4.09
N PHE A 195 -21.28 -18.62 2.75
CA PHE A 195 -22.33 -19.22 1.92
C PHE A 195 -22.03 -20.65 1.47
N VAL A 196 -20.77 -21.09 1.53
CA VAL A 196 -20.37 -22.39 1.00
C VAL A 196 -19.83 -23.31 2.08
N LEU A 197 -18.90 -22.81 2.93
CA LEU A 197 -18.32 -23.61 4.00
C LEU A 197 -19.17 -23.65 5.28
N TYR A 198 -19.93 -22.59 5.55
CA TYR A 198 -20.65 -22.40 6.81
C TYR A 198 -19.76 -22.59 8.05
N ASP A 199 -18.50 -22.13 7.97
CA ASP A 199 -17.51 -22.19 9.05
C ASP A 199 -17.06 -20.78 9.45
N PHE A 200 -17.00 -20.52 10.76
CA PHE A 200 -16.52 -19.23 11.27
C PHE A 200 -15.01 -19.30 11.56
N CYS A 201 -14.19 -18.93 10.57
CA CYS A 201 -12.74 -18.91 10.74
C CYS A 201 -12.25 -17.59 11.37
N ILE A 202 -11.94 -17.58 12.67
CA ILE A 202 -11.44 -16.39 13.38
C ILE A 202 -10.16 -15.85 12.74
N VAL A 203 -9.21 -16.72 12.38
CA VAL A 203 -7.96 -16.32 11.71
C VAL A 203 -8.27 -15.58 10.41
N CYS A 204 -9.16 -16.11 9.59
CA CYS A 204 -9.56 -15.52 8.31
C CYS A 204 -10.21 -14.14 8.51
N ILE A 205 -11.13 -14.02 9.48
CA ILE A 205 -11.79 -12.75 9.82
C ILE A 205 -10.75 -11.71 10.28
N THR A 206 -9.78 -12.11 11.11
CA THR A 206 -8.71 -11.19 11.53
C THR A 206 -7.82 -10.75 10.37
N THR A 207 -7.46 -11.66 9.46
CA THR A 207 -6.73 -11.33 8.23
C THR A 207 -7.50 -10.34 7.36
N TYR A 208 -8.83 -10.50 7.23
CA TYR A 208 -9.68 -9.57 6.48
C TYR A 208 -9.72 -8.19 7.13
N ALA A 209 -9.84 -8.12 8.45
CA ALA A 209 -9.77 -6.86 9.19
C ALA A 209 -8.41 -6.15 9.01
N ILE A 210 -7.31 -6.91 9.04
CA ILE A 210 -5.96 -6.40 8.77
C ILE A 210 -5.86 -5.85 7.33
N ASN A 211 -6.39 -6.55 6.34
CA ASN A 211 -6.37 -6.12 4.93
C ASN A 211 -7.16 -4.84 4.70
N VAL A 212 -8.32 -4.68 5.37
CA VAL A 212 -9.07 -3.42 5.37
C VAL A 212 -8.26 -2.30 6.02
N GLY A 213 -7.65 -2.56 7.18
CA GLY A 213 -6.79 -1.59 7.88
C GLY A 213 -5.61 -1.11 7.02
N LEU A 214 -4.89 -2.04 6.38
CA LEU A 214 -3.80 -1.73 5.45
C LEU A 214 -4.28 -0.92 4.25
N THR A 215 -5.45 -1.25 3.72
CA THR A 215 -6.06 -0.53 2.59
C THR A 215 -6.40 0.91 2.98
N VAL A 216 -7.02 1.11 4.15
CA VAL A 216 -7.32 2.44 4.68
C VAL A 216 -6.05 3.26 4.90
N LEU A 217 -5.00 2.66 5.46
CA LEU A 217 -3.70 3.33 5.62
C LEU A 217 -3.07 3.70 4.27
N SER A 218 -3.14 2.80 3.28
CA SER A 218 -2.66 3.05 1.92
C SER A 218 -3.40 4.21 1.25
N PHE A 219 -4.73 4.28 1.37
CA PHE A 219 -5.53 5.39 0.82
C PHE A 219 -5.28 6.71 1.54
N ARG A 220 -5.13 6.70 2.86
CA ARG A 220 -4.78 7.91 3.64
C ARG A 220 -3.40 8.45 3.28
N GLY A 221 -2.44 7.56 3.04
CA GLY A 221 -1.11 7.92 2.54
C GLY A 221 -1.18 8.54 1.14
N ALA A 222 -2.04 8.01 0.26
CA ALA A 222 -2.21 8.54 -1.10
C ALA A 222 -2.93 9.90 -1.16
N GLN A 223 -3.85 10.18 -0.24
CA GLN A 223 -4.66 11.42 -0.30
C GLN A 223 -3.95 12.67 0.24
N GLY A 224 -2.82 12.53 0.96
CA GLY A 224 -2.11 13.66 1.58
C GLY A 224 -2.97 14.46 2.57
N PRO A 225 -2.39 15.40 3.35
CA PRO A 225 -3.20 16.32 4.14
C PRO A 225 -4.03 17.19 3.20
N LYS A 226 -5.33 16.92 3.11
CA LYS A 226 -6.29 17.83 2.49
C LYS A 226 -6.30 19.12 3.32
N GLY A 227 -5.50 20.09 2.91
CA GLY A 227 -5.58 21.46 3.43
C GLY A 227 -7.03 21.91 3.30
N LYS A 228 -7.72 22.05 4.44
CA LYS A 228 -9.01 22.71 4.51
C LYS A 228 -8.80 24.17 4.15
N ALA A 229 -8.89 24.51 2.87
CA ALA A 229 -9.17 25.87 2.46
C ALA A 229 -10.64 26.16 2.84
N LYS A 230 -10.86 26.63 4.07
CA LYS A 230 -12.08 27.37 4.42
C LYS A 230 -11.90 28.75 3.79
N GLY A 231 -12.55 28.98 2.65
CA GLY A 231 -12.73 30.31 2.09
C GLY A 231 -13.57 31.16 3.04
N HIS A 232 -13.19 32.43 3.14
CA HIS A 232 -13.89 33.51 3.84
C HIS A 232 -15.37 33.62 3.46
#